data_AF-A0A955P868-F1
#
_entry.id   AF-A0A955P868-F1
#
_cell.length_a   1.000
_cell.length_b   1.000
_cell.length_c   1.000
_cell.angle_alpha   90.00
_cell.angle_beta   90.00
_cell.angle_gamma   90.00
#
_symmetry.space_group_name_H-M   'P 1'
#
loop_
_entity.id
_entity.type
_entity.pdbx_description
1 polymer ?
#
loop_
_entity_poly.entity_id
_entity_poly.type
_entity_poly.pdbx_seq_one_letter_code
_entity_poly.pdbx_strand_id
1 'polypeptide(L)'
;MKQIQITLLSILVTGVALTPCQVKADNSFKPRVVVTLDACLDCGNPDDIHALVHLLWHSNEIDLEGLLPDRYDVFGDPVETEAIEKVLDAYEADYNNTSISLADQGFPDTTTLRELIPDSQEDALDLIETLANEDNPRPLFILGWGNMRLLQETLTRDPSVAEKIRVITVGTRTNYNNCREPNLNGWGRNAIFQRSQFDNMWWIELDWAQEAMQIGEEPVKMLDALSRYGDLGQILADSNENSKWGRGFRGGDIAPLLILLDPSGSVYNPTKGGWLGKLAQPFPERRPNYFTDNMGKYEWDYEKPCRTWIDRELALKECQAALLKNRPVIYAKLLERLNSIYPTQTKTQSIASYEAENAELTEDLRVRSDLEASHGFYVEMKGNGRITWVLEDVPADGEYKVKIRYKLPFHHQTQRLILNGEDLGMATFDGSARAWQEKEFALPLKEGRNSLTVEKDWGYMDFDNVILALNEP
;
A
#
# COMPACT_ATOMS: atom_id res chain seq x y z
N MET A 1 -64.25 60.83 -27.21
CA MET A 1 -64.06 59.39 -26.92
C MET A 1 -62.66 59.19 -26.34
N LYS A 2 -62.49 58.34 -25.32
CA LYS A 2 -61.22 58.23 -24.58
C LYS A 2 -60.21 57.36 -25.35
N GLN A 3 -58.96 57.84 -25.46
CA GLN A 3 -57.82 57.01 -25.85
C GLN A 3 -57.53 56.00 -24.73
N ILE A 4 -57.42 54.73 -25.09
CA ILE A 4 -57.00 53.66 -24.18
C ILE A 4 -55.48 53.53 -24.33
N GLN A 5 -54.73 53.94 -23.30
CA GLN A 5 -53.32 53.57 -23.19
C GLN A 5 -53.24 52.13 -22.73
N ILE A 6 -52.66 51.26 -23.55
CA ILE A 6 -52.31 49.89 -23.18
C ILE A 6 -50.91 49.93 -22.56
N THR A 7 -50.85 49.88 -21.23
CA THR A 7 -49.58 49.72 -20.52
C THR A 7 -49.08 48.30 -20.70
N LEU A 8 -48.01 48.09 -21.48
CA LEU A 8 -47.31 46.81 -21.48
C LEU A 8 -46.65 46.61 -20.12
N LEU A 9 -47.11 45.60 -19.37
CA LEU A 9 -46.47 45.17 -18.15
C LEU A 9 -45.29 44.24 -18.52
N SER A 10 -44.08 44.81 -18.57
CA SER A 10 -42.85 44.03 -18.77
C SER A 10 -42.59 43.13 -17.55
N ILE A 11 -43.01 41.87 -17.63
CA ILE A 11 -42.65 40.85 -16.62
C ILE A 11 -41.15 40.58 -16.78
N LEU A 12 -40.36 41.16 -15.88
CA LEU A 12 -38.93 40.90 -15.78
C LEU A 12 -38.74 39.50 -15.19
N VAL A 13 -38.63 38.50 -16.05
CA VAL A 13 -38.23 37.14 -15.63
C VAL A 13 -36.75 37.21 -15.24
N THR A 14 -36.49 37.52 -13.97
CA THR A 14 -35.18 37.33 -13.36
C THR A 14 -34.91 35.84 -13.31
N GLY A 15 -34.22 35.34 -14.33
CA GLY A 15 -33.66 33.99 -14.31
C GLY A 15 -32.69 33.90 -13.14
N VAL A 16 -33.14 33.27 -12.05
CA VAL A 16 -32.24 32.83 -10.99
C VAL A 16 -31.36 31.76 -11.62
N ALA A 17 -30.16 32.16 -12.03
CA ALA A 17 -29.13 31.20 -12.38
C ALA A 17 -28.88 30.35 -11.14
N LEU A 18 -29.34 29.10 -11.17
CA LEU A 18 -28.92 28.08 -10.24
C LEU A 18 -27.44 27.80 -10.51
N THR A 19 -26.57 28.65 -9.98
CA THR A 19 -25.17 28.31 -9.78
C THR A 19 -25.17 26.99 -9.02
N PRO A 20 -24.59 25.90 -9.58
CA PRO A 20 -24.47 24.67 -8.84
C PRO A 20 -23.74 24.99 -7.54
N CYS A 21 -24.30 24.55 -6.41
CA CYS A 21 -23.70 24.78 -5.12
C CYS A 21 -22.32 24.11 -5.11
N GLN A 22 -21.27 24.90 -5.34
CA GLN A 22 -19.92 24.49 -5.01
C GLN A 22 -19.82 24.51 -3.50
N VAL A 23 -20.31 23.43 -2.89
CA VAL A 23 -19.91 23.01 -1.56
C VAL A 23 -18.39 23.00 -1.59
N LYS A 24 -17.76 23.99 -0.95
CA LYS A 24 -16.38 23.82 -0.53
C LYS A 24 -16.39 22.59 0.36
N ALA A 25 -15.56 21.60 0.04
CA ALA A 25 -15.35 20.47 0.93
C ALA A 25 -14.89 21.04 2.27
N ASP A 26 -15.75 20.93 3.28
CA ASP A 26 -15.42 21.31 4.64
C ASP A 26 -14.66 20.13 5.23
N ASN A 27 -13.35 20.10 5.00
CA ASN A 27 -12.44 19.04 5.47
C ASN A 27 -12.29 19.03 7.01
N SER A 28 -13.23 19.59 7.77
CA SER A 28 -13.27 19.56 9.23
C SER A 28 -13.92 18.29 9.80
N PHE A 29 -14.56 17.47 8.97
CA PHE A 29 -15.21 16.23 9.39
C PHE A 29 -14.51 14.99 8.82
N LYS A 30 -14.25 14.03 9.70
CA LYS A 30 -13.76 12.70 9.33
C LYS A 30 -14.79 11.97 8.44
N PRO A 31 -14.38 11.23 7.39
CA PRO A 31 -15.28 10.38 6.63
C PRO A 31 -15.76 9.21 7.49
N ARG A 32 -17.03 8.82 7.35
CA ARG A 32 -17.60 7.60 7.94
C ARG A 32 -17.25 6.42 7.05
N VAL A 33 -16.60 5.39 7.58
CA VAL A 33 -16.01 4.30 6.78
C VAL A 33 -16.42 2.94 7.33
N VAL A 34 -16.94 2.09 6.45
CA VAL A 34 -17.05 0.64 6.65
C VAL A 34 -16.14 -0.04 5.62
N VAL A 35 -15.42 -1.08 6.03
CA VAL A 35 -14.54 -1.85 5.16
C VAL A 35 -15.06 -3.29 5.04
N THR A 36 -15.18 -3.80 3.81
CA THR A 36 -15.39 -5.24 3.55
C THR A 36 -14.11 -5.84 2.99
N LEU A 37 -13.53 -6.82 3.68
CA LEU A 37 -12.18 -7.34 3.43
C LEU A 37 -12.14 -8.86 3.53
N ASP A 38 -11.30 -9.51 2.74
CA ASP A 38 -11.14 -10.97 2.73
C ASP A 38 -9.76 -11.42 3.26
N ALA A 39 -9.33 -10.70 4.32
CA ALA A 39 -8.02 -10.79 4.95
C ALA A 39 -7.65 -12.19 5.43
N CYS A 40 -6.37 -12.52 5.30
CA CYS A 40 -5.86 -13.82 5.73
C CYS A 40 -4.36 -13.75 6.00
N LEU A 41 -3.92 -14.26 7.16
CA LEU A 41 -2.51 -14.22 7.58
C LEU A 41 -1.62 -15.10 6.69
N ASP A 42 -2.05 -16.33 6.38
CA ASP A 42 -1.23 -17.37 5.75
C ASP A 42 -1.70 -17.81 4.36
N CYS A 43 -2.68 -17.13 3.76
CA CYS A 43 -3.15 -17.45 2.41
C CYS A 43 -2.08 -17.18 1.34
N GLY A 44 -1.05 -16.39 1.68
CA GLY A 44 0.10 -16.07 0.84
C GLY A 44 -0.09 -14.82 -0.01
N ASN A 45 -1.11 -13.99 0.27
CA ASN A 45 -1.22 -12.60 -0.17
C ASN A 45 -1.46 -11.72 1.07
N PRO A 46 -0.53 -10.84 1.48
CA PRO A 46 -0.72 -10.00 2.67
C PRO A 46 -1.34 -8.62 2.37
N ASP A 47 -1.97 -8.42 1.20
CA ASP A 47 -2.48 -7.10 0.76
C ASP A 47 -3.54 -6.52 1.73
N ASP A 48 -4.56 -7.29 2.11
CA ASP A 48 -5.54 -6.89 3.14
C ASP A 48 -4.91 -6.62 4.52
N ILE A 49 -3.93 -7.42 4.95
CA ILE A 49 -3.24 -7.22 6.24
C ILE A 49 -2.52 -5.87 6.23
N HIS A 50 -1.81 -5.59 5.13
CA HIS A 50 -1.13 -4.32 4.92
C HIS A 50 -2.12 -3.15 4.83
N ALA A 51 -3.28 -3.36 4.20
CA ALA A 51 -4.34 -2.36 4.12
C ALA A 51 -5.00 -2.07 5.46
N LEU A 52 -5.22 -3.10 6.28
CA LEU A 52 -5.78 -2.96 7.63
C LEU A 52 -4.81 -2.23 8.57
N VAL A 53 -3.50 -2.55 8.53
CA VAL A 53 -2.48 -1.79 9.29
C VAL A 53 -2.45 -0.31 8.84
N HIS A 54 -2.48 -0.03 7.53
CA HIS A 54 -2.53 1.34 7.03
C HIS A 54 -3.84 2.06 7.43
N LEU A 55 -4.97 1.36 7.50
CA LEU A 55 -6.23 1.90 8.01
C LEU A 55 -6.12 2.29 9.49
N LEU A 56 -5.54 1.41 10.31
CA LEU A 56 -5.38 1.63 11.74
C LEU A 56 -4.44 2.80 12.06
N TRP A 57 -3.34 2.96 11.33
CA TRP A 57 -2.48 4.15 11.41
C TRP A 57 -3.16 5.47 11.02
N HIS A 58 -4.32 5.41 10.35
CA HIS A 58 -5.17 6.55 10.00
C HIS A 58 -6.53 6.54 10.74
N SER A 59 -6.74 5.65 11.72
CA SER A 59 -8.02 5.50 12.43
C SER A 59 -8.42 6.70 13.30
N ASN A 60 -7.49 7.61 13.62
CA ASN A 60 -7.79 8.91 14.21
C ASN A 60 -8.15 10.01 13.18
N GLU A 61 -8.07 9.75 11.87
CA GLU A 61 -8.47 10.68 10.78
C GLU A 61 -9.77 10.28 10.07
N ILE A 62 -10.24 9.05 10.30
CA ILE A 62 -11.54 8.54 9.83
C ILE A 62 -12.44 8.22 11.02
N ASP A 63 -13.75 8.18 10.80
CA ASP A 63 -14.67 7.50 11.72
C ASP A 63 -14.89 6.09 11.15
N LEU A 64 -14.19 5.12 11.70
CA LEU A 64 -14.34 3.70 11.34
C LEU A 64 -15.59 3.15 12.05
N GLU A 65 -16.51 2.59 11.27
CA GLU A 65 -17.86 2.22 11.69
C GLU A 65 -18.16 0.73 11.42
N GLY A 66 -17.22 -0.01 10.83
CA GLY A 66 -17.34 -1.44 10.57
C GLY A 66 -16.09 -2.05 9.93
N LEU A 67 -15.67 -3.21 10.44
CA LEU A 67 -14.64 -4.09 9.86
C LEU A 67 -15.31 -5.43 9.55
N LEU A 68 -15.62 -5.66 8.27
CA LEU A 68 -16.51 -6.74 7.84
C LEU A 68 -15.76 -7.85 7.11
N PRO A 69 -15.53 -9.02 7.74
CA PRO A 69 -15.20 -10.26 7.06
C PRO A 69 -16.15 -10.53 5.90
N ASP A 70 -15.64 -10.68 4.70
CA ASP A 70 -16.42 -11.03 3.51
C ASP A 70 -16.86 -12.52 3.53
N ARG A 71 -16.22 -13.36 4.35
CA ARG A 71 -16.55 -14.76 4.64
C ARG A 71 -16.37 -15.10 6.12
N TYR A 72 -17.49 -15.24 6.82
CA TYR A 72 -17.56 -15.70 8.21
C TYR A 72 -17.28 -17.21 8.40
N ASP A 73 -17.32 -17.98 7.32
CA ASP A 73 -17.04 -19.41 7.29
C ASP A 73 -16.19 -19.71 6.04
N VAL A 74 -14.93 -20.09 6.25
CA VAL A 74 -14.02 -20.55 5.20
C VAL A 74 -13.69 -22.02 5.46
N PHE A 75 -14.61 -22.91 5.06
CA PHE A 75 -14.54 -24.38 5.22
C PHE A 75 -14.65 -24.88 6.68
N GLY A 76 -15.29 -24.11 7.55
CA GLY A 76 -15.49 -24.38 8.97
C GLY A 76 -14.67 -23.48 9.89
N ASP A 77 -13.72 -22.71 9.34
CA ASP A 77 -12.78 -21.89 10.09
C ASP A 77 -13.04 -20.38 9.85
N PRO A 78 -13.01 -19.52 10.88
CA PRO A 78 -13.29 -18.07 10.78
C PRO A 78 -12.05 -17.27 10.37
N VAL A 79 -11.37 -17.73 9.31
CA VAL A 79 -10.02 -17.29 8.89
C VAL A 79 -9.86 -15.77 8.78
N GLU A 80 -10.89 -15.08 8.30
CA GLU A 80 -10.86 -13.63 8.09
C GLU A 80 -11.02 -12.84 9.39
N THR A 81 -11.94 -13.27 10.26
CA THR A 81 -12.10 -12.70 11.60
C THR A 81 -10.83 -12.90 12.43
N GLU A 82 -10.22 -14.08 12.38
CA GLU A 82 -8.93 -14.36 13.05
C GLU A 82 -7.80 -13.46 12.52
N ALA A 83 -7.77 -13.18 11.21
CA ALA A 83 -6.80 -12.27 10.62
C ALA A 83 -6.99 -10.82 11.08
N ILE A 84 -8.24 -10.33 11.16
CA ILE A 84 -8.55 -8.99 11.68
C ILE A 84 -8.17 -8.89 13.16
N GLU A 85 -8.61 -9.84 13.99
CA GLU A 85 -8.28 -9.88 15.42
C GLU A 85 -6.77 -9.92 15.65
N LYS A 86 -6.02 -10.65 14.82
CA LYS A 86 -4.56 -10.71 14.95
C LYS A 86 -3.86 -9.37 14.65
N VAL A 87 -4.42 -8.56 13.77
CA VAL A 87 -3.95 -7.18 13.54
C VAL A 87 -4.41 -6.24 14.67
N LEU A 88 -5.59 -6.47 15.25
CA LEU A 88 -6.05 -5.73 16.43
C LEU A 88 -5.24 -6.07 17.70
N ASP A 89 -4.71 -7.28 17.84
CA ASP A 89 -3.74 -7.62 18.91
C ASP A 89 -2.45 -6.79 18.78
N ALA A 90 -1.94 -6.61 17.56
CA ALA A 90 -0.76 -5.78 17.29
C ALA A 90 -1.05 -4.29 17.55
N TYR A 91 -2.23 -3.82 17.13
CA TYR A 91 -2.74 -2.49 17.50
C TYR A 91 -2.86 -2.31 19.01
N GLU A 92 -3.33 -3.33 19.74
CA GLU A 92 -3.49 -3.30 21.19
C GLU A 92 -2.16 -3.23 21.95
N ALA A 93 -1.12 -3.90 21.45
CA ALA A 93 0.22 -3.77 21.98
C ALA A 93 0.75 -2.33 21.81
N ASP A 94 0.59 -1.74 20.62
CA ASP A 94 0.96 -0.33 20.37
C ASP A 94 0.11 0.67 21.18
N TYR A 95 -1.19 0.42 21.34
CA TYR A 95 -2.11 1.29 22.08
C TYR A 95 -1.81 1.31 23.59
N ASN A 96 -1.46 0.15 24.17
CA ASN A 96 -1.06 0.04 25.58
C ASN A 96 0.39 0.49 25.83
N ASN A 97 1.19 0.70 24.79
CA ASN A 97 2.56 1.16 24.92
C ASN A 97 2.60 2.66 25.30
N THR A 98 2.84 2.92 26.59
CA THR A 98 2.96 4.26 27.20
C THR A 98 3.99 5.19 26.55
N SER A 99 4.85 4.71 25.66
CA SER A 99 5.80 5.54 24.92
C SER A 99 5.24 6.06 23.58
N ILE A 100 4.22 5.40 23.02
CA ILE A 100 3.53 5.78 21.78
C ILE A 100 2.33 6.69 22.08
N SER A 101 1.57 6.39 23.14
CA SER A 101 0.41 7.19 23.60
C SER A 101 -0.65 7.43 22.51
N LEU A 102 -1.10 6.37 21.82
CA LEU A 102 -2.16 6.47 20.79
C LEU A 102 -3.45 7.12 21.31
N ALA A 103 -3.84 6.84 22.56
CA ALA A 103 -5.01 7.44 23.20
C ALA A 103 -4.96 8.99 23.22
N ASP A 104 -3.82 9.57 23.58
CA ASP A 104 -3.62 11.03 23.62
C ASP A 104 -3.63 11.67 22.21
N GLN A 105 -3.37 10.86 21.19
CA GLN A 105 -3.40 11.24 19.77
C GLN A 105 -4.79 11.05 19.11
N GLY A 106 -5.82 10.71 19.91
CA GLY A 106 -7.21 10.61 19.46
C GLY A 106 -7.53 9.36 18.61
N PHE A 107 -6.71 8.32 18.74
CA PHE A 107 -6.99 7.00 18.18
C PHE A 107 -8.06 6.26 18.99
N PRO A 108 -8.90 5.42 18.35
CA PRO A 108 -9.90 4.62 19.06
C PRO A 108 -9.26 3.54 19.94
N ASP A 109 -9.89 3.19 21.05
CA ASP A 109 -9.43 2.07 21.87
C ASP A 109 -9.76 0.70 21.23
N THR A 110 -9.09 -0.33 21.72
CA THR A 110 -9.16 -1.70 21.17
C THR A 110 -10.49 -2.39 21.42
N THR A 111 -11.24 -1.98 22.46
CA THR A 111 -12.58 -2.52 22.72
C THR A 111 -13.55 -1.94 21.71
N THR A 112 -13.52 -0.62 21.52
CA THR A 112 -14.29 0.08 20.48
C THR A 112 -14.02 -0.51 19.09
N LEU A 113 -12.76 -0.82 18.75
CA LEU A 113 -12.43 -1.41 17.45
C LEU A 113 -12.96 -2.85 17.26
N ARG A 114 -12.91 -3.70 18.30
CA ARG A 114 -13.44 -5.07 18.22
C ARG A 114 -14.98 -5.08 18.14
N GLU A 115 -15.65 -4.12 18.76
CA GLU A 115 -17.12 -3.92 18.62
C GLU A 115 -17.55 -3.55 17.18
N LEU A 116 -16.63 -3.19 16.28
CA LEU A 116 -16.90 -2.93 14.85
C LEU A 116 -16.89 -4.21 13.99
N ILE A 117 -16.54 -5.37 14.55
CA ILE A 117 -16.54 -6.66 13.86
C ILE A 117 -17.85 -7.39 14.21
N PRO A 118 -18.79 -7.59 13.27
CA PRO A 118 -20.01 -8.33 13.56
C PRO A 118 -19.72 -9.82 13.78
N ASP A 119 -20.53 -10.49 14.59
CA ASP A 119 -20.39 -11.93 14.86
C ASP A 119 -20.77 -12.83 13.66
N SER A 120 -21.59 -12.33 12.73
CA SER A 120 -22.08 -13.11 11.60
C SER A 120 -22.37 -12.27 10.35
N GLN A 121 -22.58 -12.97 9.22
CA GLN A 121 -22.99 -12.37 7.96
C GLN A 121 -24.30 -11.56 8.09
N GLU A 122 -25.30 -12.03 8.85
CA GLU A 122 -26.56 -11.28 9.01
C GLU A 122 -26.34 -9.99 9.80
N ASP A 123 -25.50 -10.04 10.85
CA ASP A 123 -25.13 -8.86 11.65
C ASP A 123 -24.35 -7.82 10.81
N ALA A 124 -23.53 -8.28 9.86
CA ALA A 124 -22.86 -7.41 8.89
C ALA A 124 -23.85 -6.71 7.93
N LEU A 125 -24.88 -7.43 7.45
CA LEU A 125 -25.94 -6.83 6.64
C LEU A 125 -26.75 -5.80 7.45
N ASP A 126 -27.10 -6.14 8.69
CA ASP A 126 -27.81 -5.27 9.64
C ASP A 126 -27.00 -4.01 9.96
N LEU A 127 -25.67 -4.11 10.14
CA LEU A 127 -24.79 -2.98 10.39
C LEU A 127 -24.76 -2.01 9.20
N ILE A 128 -24.55 -2.50 7.97
CA ILE A 128 -24.54 -1.66 6.76
C ILE A 128 -25.90 -0.96 6.59
N GLU A 129 -27.01 -1.68 6.72
CA GLU A 129 -28.35 -1.09 6.59
C GLU A 129 -28.64 -0.06 7.69
N THR A 130 -28.23 -0.33 8.93
CA THR A 130 -28.41 0.60 10.06
C THR A 130 -27.63 1.90 9.82
N LEU A 131 -26.33 1.81 9.54
CA LEU A 131 -25.46 2.96 9.30
C LEU A 131 -25.89 3.78 8.07
N ALA A 132 -26.38 3.12 7.01
CA ALA A 132 -26.86 3.77 5.81
C ALA A 132 -28.23 4.45 5.99
N ASN A 133 -29.05 3.99 6.94
CA ASN A 133 -30.37 4.56 7.27
C ASN A 133 -30.34 5.59 8.42
N GLU A 134 -29.19 5.80 9.06
CA GLU A 134 -29.01 6.83 10.09
C GLU A 134 -29.23 8.24 9.54
N ASP A 135 -29.85 9.12 10.33
CA ASP A 135 -30.02 10.56 10.00
C ASP A 135 -28.70 11.32 10.20
N ASN A 136 -27.69 10.97 9.40
CA ASN A 136 -26.36 11.54 9.43
C ASN A 136 -26.11 12.35 8.14
N PRO A 137 -25.72 13.64 8.22
CA PRO A 137 -25.47 14.45 7.03
C PRO A 137 -24.17 14.08 6.30
N ARG A 138 -23.32 13.23 6.89
CA ARG A 138 -22.08 12.75 6.28
C ARG A 138 -22.36 11.44 5.51
N PRO A 139 -21.86 11.29 4.27
CA PRO A 139 -22.04 10.05 3.53
C PRO A 139 -21.30 8.90 4.22
N LEU A 140 -21.91 7.71 4.19
CA LEU A 140 -21.25 6.46 4.57
C LEU A 140 -20.42 5.94 3.38
N PHE A 141 -19.11 5.78 3.57
CA PHE A 141 -18.22 5.16 2.60
C PHE A 141 -18.11 3.65 2.85
N ILE A 142 -18.29 2.85 1.81
CA ILE A 142 -18.01 1.42 1.81
C ILE A 142 -16.75 1.19 1.00
N LEU A 143 -15.67 0.76 1.66
CA LEU A 143 -14.42 0.37 1.01
C LEU A 143 -14.44 -1.14 0.78
N GLY A 144 -14.56 -1.54 -0.49
CA GLY A 144 -14.61 -2.94 -0.90
C GLY A 144 -13.23 -3.44 -1.32
N TRP A 145 -12.53 -4.12 -0.42
CA TRP A 145 -11.24 -4.76 -0.67
C TRP A 145 -11.42 -6.16 -1.26
N GLY A 146 -12.41 -6.90 -0.72
CA GLY A 146 -12.77 -8.24 -1.19
C GLY A 146 -13.92 -8.33 -2.21
N ASN A 147 -14.58 -9.48 -2.18
CA ASN A 147 -15.48 -10.04 -3.18
C ASN A 147 -16.86 -9.38 -3.35
N MET A 148 -17.19 -8.39 -2.51
CA MET A 148 -18.41 -7.57 -2.55
C MET A 148 -19.74 -8.33 -2.37
N ARG A 149 -19.74 -9.56 -1.84
CA ARG A 149 -20.99 -10.31 -1.62
C ARG A 149 -21.86 -9.68 -0.54
N LEU A 150 -21.27 -9.24 0.57
CA LEU A 150 -22.01 -8.55 1.64
C LEU A 150 -22.81 -7.37 1.06
N LEU A 151 -22.14 -6.44 0.36
CA LEU A 151 -22.79 -5.30 -0.26
C LEU A 151 -23.86 -5.71 -1.28
N GLN A 152 -23.64 -6.78 -2.06
CA GLN A 152 -24.64 -7.29 -3.00
C GLN A 152 -25.90 -7.81 -2.28
N GLU A 153 -25.72 -8.47 -1.14
CA GLU A 153 -26.82 -9.02 -0.34
C GLU A 153 -27.57 -7.90 0.39
N THR A 154 -26.88 -6.95 1.03
CA THR A 154 -27.45 -5.72 1.59
C THR A 154 -28.32 -5.01 0.55
N LEU A 155 -27.77 -4.73 -0.64
CA LEU A 155 -28.50 -4.07 -1.72
C LEU A 155 -29.65 -4.91 -2.31
N THR A 156 -29.68 -6.22 -2.06
CA THR A 156 -30.81 -7.09 -2.43
C THR A 156 -31.90 -7.10 -1.35
N ARG A 157 -31.54 -6.89 -0.08
CA ARG A 157 -32.44 -6.82 1.07
C ARG A 157 -33.07 -5.42 1.22
N ASP A 158 -32.27 -4.36 1.24
CA ASP A 158 -32.71 -2.95 1.09
C ASP A 158 -32.02 -2.26 -0.12
N PRO A 159 -32.67 -2.25 -1.30
CA PRO A 159 -32.18 -1.51 -2.46
C PRO A 159 -32.03 0.01 -2.26
N SER A 160 -32.68 0.61 -1.24
CA SER A 160 -32.59 2.06 -0.99
C SER A 160 -31.27 2.49 -0.37
N VAL A 161 -30.48 1.55 0.18
CA VAL A 161 -29.11 1.79 0.66
C VAL A 161 -28.22 2.37 -0.45
N ALA A 162 -28.42 1.97 -1.72
CA ALA A 162 -27.64 2.44 -2.87
C ALA A 162 -27.66 3.98 -3.08
N GLU A 163 -28.70 4.66 -2.60
CA GLU A 163 -28.81 6.13 -2.70
C GLU A 163 -28.01 6.85 -1.59
N LYS A 164 -27.74 6.15 -0.48
CA LYS A 164 -27.24 6.70 0.79
C LYS A 164 -25.73 6.50 0.98
N ILE A 165 -25.17 5.46 0.35
CA ILE A 165 -23.75 5.10 0.47
C ILE A 165 -22.84 5.68 -0.63
N ARG A 166 -21.53 5.56 -0.44
CA ARG A 166 -20.47 5.89 -1.41
C ARG A 166 -19.51 4.69 -1.51
N VAL A 167 -19.47 4.01 -2.63
CA VAL A 167 -18.69 2.77 -2.79
C VAL A 167 -17.33 3.04 -3.44
N ILE A 168 -16.25 2.50 -2.90
CA ILE A 168 -14.90 2.54 -3.51
C ILE A 168 -14.30 1.13 -3.45
N THR A 169 -14.01 0.53 -4.61
CA THR A 169 -13.66 -0.91 -4.69
C THR A 169 -12.42 -1.16 -5.53
N VAL A 170 -11.72 -2.26 -5.26
CA VAL A 170 -10.53 -2.73 -5.99
C VAL A 170 -10.75 -4.07 -6.69
N GLY A 171 -10.04 -4.29 -7.79
CA GLY A 171 -9.82 -5.61 -8.37
C GLY A 171 -11.11 -6.32 -8.81
N THR A 172 -12.09 -5.58 -9.34
CA THR A 172 -13.43 -6.14 -9.53
C THR A 172 -13.72 -6.63 -10.94
N ARG A 173 -13.32 -5.92 -12.02
CA ARG A 173 -14.05 -6.08 -13.27
C ARG A 173 -13.52 -7.16 -14.21
N THR A 174 -12.24 -7.14 -14.54
CA THR A 174 -11.67 -8.00 -15.59
C THR A 174 -10.21 -8.30 -15.30
N ASN A 175 -9.89 -9.60 -15.24
CA ASN A 175 -8.51 -10.05 -15.02
C ASN A 175 -7.63 -9.66 -16.21
N TYR A 176 -6.61 -8.83 -15.95
CA TYR A 176 -5.65 -8.32 -16.92
C TYR A 176 -4.95 -9.42 -17.73
N ASN A 177 -4.78 -10.62 -17.15
CA ASN A 177 -4.04 -11.70 -17.80
C ASN A 177 -4.81 -12.38 -18.94
N ASN A 178 -6.16 -12.42 -18.91
CA ASN A 178 -6.91 -13.26 -19.84
C ASN A 178 -8.20 -12.66 -20.44
N CYS A 179 -8.74 -11.55 -19.92
CA CYS A 179 -10.03 -10.94 -20.30
C CYS A 179 -11.29 -11.82 -20.20
N ARG A 180 -11.16 -13.09 -19.83
CA ARG A 180 -12.25 -14.07 -19.85
C ARG A 180 -12.92 -14.18 -18.50
N GLU A 181 -12.13 -14.02 -17.45
CA GLU A 181 -12.57 -14.12 -16.08
C GLU A 181 -12.77 -12.72 -15.49
N PRO A 182 -13.82 -12.54 -14.66
CA PRO A 182 -13.80 -11.42 -13.72
C PRO A 182 -12.50 -11.49 -12.90
N ASN A 183 -12.02 -10.33 -12.44
CA ASN A 183 -11.03 -10.35 -11.38
C ASN A 183 -11.68 -10.92 -10.08
N LEU A 184 -10.91 -11.30 -9.07
CA LEU A 184 -11.37 -12.12 -7.93
C LEU A 184 -12.69 -11.58 -7.31
N ASN A 185 -12.82 -10.26 -7.26
CA ASN A 185 -13.96 -9.58 -6.63
C ASN A 185 -15.18 -9.39 -7.54
N GLY A 186 -15.12 -9.87 -8.78
CA GLY A 186 -16.08 -9.52 -9.81
C GLY A 186 -17.45 -10.18 -9.73
N TRP A 187 -17.65 -11.18 -8.87
CA TRP A 187 -18.94 -11.86 -8.76
C TRP A 187 -19.98 -10.99 -8.04
N GLY A 188 -19.67 -10.47 -6.84
CA GLY A 188 -20.55 -9.52 -6.13
C GLY A 188 -20.71 -8.23 -6.92
N ARG A 189 -19.60 -7.67 -7.43
CA ARG A 189 -19.59 -6.52 -8.34
C ARG A 189 -20.54 -6.68 -9.52
N ASN A 190 -20.49 -7.79 -10.26
CA ASN A 190 -21.35 -7.99 -11.43
C ASN A 190 -22.83 -8.11 -11.07
N ALA A 191 -23.15 -8.76 -9.95
CA ALA A 191 -24.52 -8.88 -9.47
C ALA A 191 -25.14 -7.53 -9.04
N ILE A 192 -24.33 -6.55 -8.65
CA ILE A 192 -24.74 -5.14 -8.48
C ILE A 192 -24.76 -4.42 -9.84
N PHE A 193 -23.61 -4.36 -10.52
CA PHE A 193 -23.39 -3.54 -11.72
C PHE A 193 -24.33 -3.90 -12.89
N GLN A 194 -24.79 -5.15 -13.01
CA GLN A 194 -25.69 -5.54 -14.10
C GLN A 194 -27.17 -5.16 -13.85
N ARG A 195 -27.53 -4.72 -12.64
CA ARG A 195 -28.91 -4.31 -12.30
C ARG A 195 -29.10 -2.81 -12.51
N SER A 196 -29.99 -2.43 -13.42
CA SER A 196 -30.24 -1.03 -13.78
C SER A 196 -30.78 -0.16 -12.64
N GLN A 197 -31.34 -0.77 -11.58
CA GLN A 197 -31.79 -0.05 -10.39
C GLN A 197 -30.63 0.61 -9.61
N PHE A 198 -29.38 0.14 -9.81
CA PHE A 198 -28.18 0.70 -9.18
C PHE A 198 -27.36 1.60 -10.13
N ASP A 199 -27.94 2.00 -11.26
CA ASP A 199 -27.25 2.84 -12.26
C ASP A 199 -26.86 4.22 -11.72
N ASN A 200 -27.64 4.78 -10.79
CA ASN A 200 -27.35 6.05 -10.12
C ASN A 200 -26.45 5.94 -8.87
N MET A 201 -26.08 4.73 -8.43
CA MET A 201 -25.22 4.55 -7.26
C MET A 201 -23.88 5.25 -7.46
N TRP A 202 -23.40 5.94 -6.44
CA TRP A 202 -22.08 6.57 -6.48
C TRP A 202 -21.00 5.52 -6.17
N TRP A 203 -20.09 5.33 -7.12
CA TRP A 203 -19.14 4.22 -7.10
C TRP A 203 -17.84 4.58 -7.83
N ILE A 204 -16.71 4.42 -7.16
CA ILE A 204 -15.38 4.35 -7.78
C ILE A 204 -14.94 2.88 -7.87
N GLU A 205 -14.62 2.42 -9.06
CA GLU A 205 -14.17 1.05 -9.34
C GLU A 205 -12.72 1.07 -9.90
N LEU A 206 -11.75 0.75 -9.04
CA LEU A 206 -10.33 0.64 -9.40
C LEU A 206 -10.06 -0.78 -9.90
N ASP A 207 -9.67 -0.92 -11.17
CA ASP A 207 -9.47 -2.23 -11.78
C ASP A 207 -8.00 -2.67 -11.71
N TRP A 208 -7.08 -1.80 -12.15
CA TRP A 208 -5.65 -2.06 -12.31
C TRP A 208 -4.73 -0.94 -11.80
N ALA A 209 -5.24 0.29 -11.62
CA ALA A 209 -4.42 1.41 -11.14
C ALA A 209 -3.87 1.16 -9.72
N GLN A 210 -4.60 0.42 -8.88
CA GLN A 210 -4.19 0.05 -7.54
C GLN A 210 -2.85 -0.72 -7.50
N GLU A 211 -2.57 -1.55 -8.52
CA GLU A 211 -1.39 -2.43 -8.53
C GLU A 211 -0.08 -1.62 -8.55
N ALA A 212 -0.14 -0.35 -8.97
CA ALA A 212 0.97 0.59 -8.90
C ALA A 212 1.51 0.79 -7.47
N MET A 213 0.75 0.47 -6.42
CA MET A 213 1.28 0.52 -5.05
C MET A 213 2.33 -0.57 -4.78
N GLN A 214 2.28 -1.71 -5.47
CA GLN A 214 3.01 -2.92 -5.11
C GLN A 214 4.01 -3.45 -6.16
N ILE A 215 4.32 -2.65 -7.19
CA ILE A 215 5.28 -3.01 -8.25
C ILE A 215 6.65 -2.30 -8.13
N GLY A 216 7.73 -3.04 -8.40
CA GLY A 216 9.12 -2.55 -8.36
C GLY A 216 9.79 -2.68 -6.99
N GLU A 217 10.95 -2.04 -6.83
CA GLU A 217 11.78 -2.12 -5.61
C GLU A 217 11.34 -1.17 -4.47
N GLU A 218 10.65 -0.08 -4.79
CA GLU A 218 10.24 0.92 -3.78
C GLU A 218 9.36 0.31 -2.67
N PRO A 219 8.38 -0.57 -2.95
CA PRO A 219 7.58 -1.21 -1.90
C PRO A 219 8.41 -2.16 -1.02
N VAL A 220 9.50 -2.76 -1.51
CA VAL A 220 10.40 -3.58 -0.69
C VAL A 220 11.07 -2.71 0.38
N LYS A 221 11.65 -1.58 -0.05
CA LYS A 221 12.24 -0.58 0.86
C LYS A 221 11.21 0.04 1.79
N MET A 222 9.98 0.24 1.32
CA MET A 222 8.88 0.76 2.13
C MET A 222 8.50 -0.23 3.24
N LEU A 223 8.43 -1.53 2.96
CA LEU A 223 8.14 -2.54 3.99
C LEU A 223 9.22 -2.57 5.07
N ASP A 224 10.51 -2.52 4.68
CA ASP A 224 11.63 -2.46 5.62
C ASP A 224 11.66 -1.17 6.47
N ALA A 225 11.15 -0.06 5.95
CA ALA A 225 10.95 1.15 6.74
C ALA A 225 9.73 1.02 7.68
N LEU A 226 8.62 0.47 7.19
CA LEU A 226 7.36 0.33 7.91
C LEU A 226 7.43 -0.71 9.05
N SER A 227 8.22 -1.77 8.89
CA SER A 227 8.38 -2.84 9.87
C SER A 227 8.92 -2.38 11.24
N ARG A 228 9.48 -1.16 11.27
CA ARG A 228 10.11 -0.55 12.45
C ARG A 228 9.12 0.18 13.36
N TYR A 229 7.87 0.39 12.92
CA TYR A 229 6.88 1.19 13.64
C TYR A 229 5.95 0.31 14.49
N GLY A 230 6.47 -0.10 15.65
CA GLY A 230 5.70 -0.85 16.65
C GLY A 230 5.31 -2.26 16.22
N ASP A 231 4.38 -2.85 16.96
CA ASP A 231 3.86 -4.19 16.68
C ASP A 231 3.02 -4.21 15.39
N LEU A 232 2.38 -3.08 15.04
CA LEU A 232 1.74 -2.89 13.72
C LEU A 232 2.74 -2.92 12.56
N GLY A 233 3.95 -2.39 12.76
CA GLY A 233 5.04 -2.55 11.81
C GLY A 233 5.46 -4.02 11.69
N GLN A 234 5.66 -4.70 12.82
CA GLN A 234 6.14 -6.08 12.83
C GLN A 234 5.20 -7.04 12.08
N ILE A 235 3.88 -6.93 12.25
CA ILE A 235 2.93 -7.82 11.55
C ILE A 235 2.91 -7.62 10.02
N LEU A 236 3.31 -6.45 9.50
CA LEU A 236 3.57 -6.27 8.07
C LEU A 236 4.74 -7.13 7.59
N ALA A 237 5.81 -7.22 8.38
CA ALA A 237 6.97 -8.05 8.03
C ALA A 237 6.60 -9.53 8.10
N ASP A 238 5.98 -9.97 9.20
CA ASP A 238 5.60 -11.36 9.45
C ASP A 238 4.67 -11.91 8.35
N SER A 239 3.62 -11.16 8.00
CA SER A 239 2.69 -11.56 6.92
C SER A 239 3.33 -11.60 5.53
N ASN A 240 4.49 -10.94 5.36
CA ASN A 240 5.25 -10.97 4.12
C ASN A 240 6.13 -12.22 3.97
N GLU A 241 6.57 -12.84 5.07
CA GLU A 241 7.45 -14.03 5.04
C GLU A 241 6.79 -15.20 4.27
N ASN A 242 5.48 -15.35 4.40
CA ASN A 242 4.68 -16.38 3.73
C ASN A 242 4.13 -15.96 2.35
N SER A 243 4.52 -14.80 1.82
CA SER A 243 3.96 -14.23 0.58
C SER A 243 4.38 -14.98 -0.68
N LYS A 244 3.40 -15.43 -1.46
CA LYS A 244 3.57 -16.10 -2.76
C LYS A 244 3.75 -15.11 -3.93
N TRP A 245 3.45 -13.82 -3.70
CA TRP A 245 3.52 -12.76 -4.71
C TRP A 245 4.86 -12.00 -4.70
N GLY A 246 5.81 -12.45 -3.87
CA GLY A 246 7.12 -11.83 -3.68
C GLY A 246 7.17 -10.88 -2.49
N ARG A 247 8.38 -10.44 -2.13
CA ARG A 247 8.60 -9.56 -0.97
C ARG A 247 8.19 -8.10 -1.22
N GLY A 248 7.91 -7.38 -0.14
CA GLY A 248 7.64 -5.94 -0.13
C GLY A 248 6.20 -5.55 0.17
N PHE A 249 6.00 -4.24 0.34
CA PHE A 249 4.75 -3.64 0.78
C PHE A 249 3.65 -3.84 -0.28
N ARG A 250 2.76 -4.80 0.00
CA ARG A 250 1.46 -4.90 -0.66
C ARG A 250 0.58 -3.75 -0.20
N GLY A 251 -0.23 -3.26 -1.12
CA GLY A 251 -1.00 -2.03 -0.94
C GLY A 251 -1.96 -1.74 -2.09
N GLY A 252 -2.40 -2.78 -2.80
CA GLY A 252 -3.50 -2.66 -3.75
C GLY A 252 -4.77 -2.25 -3.02
N ASP A 253 -5.04 -2.90 -1.89
CA ASP A 253 -6.27 -2.71 -1.13
C ASP A 253 -6.24 -1.45 -0.24
N ILE A 254 -5.07 -0.80 -0.15
CA ILE A 254 -4.90 0.55 0.42
C ILE A 254 -5.52 1.64 -0.50
N ALA A 255 -5.65 1.37 -1.80
CA ALA A 255 -6.05 2.38 -2.79
C ALA A 255 -7.41 3.08 -2.54
N PRO A 256 -8.47 2.39 -2.05
CA PRO A 256 -9.72 3.03 -1.65
C PRO A 256 -9.57 4.02 -0.49
N LEU A 257 -8.72 3.70 0.50
CA LEU A 257 -8.42 4.58 1.62
C LEU A 257 -7.61 5.81 1.15
N LEU A 258 -6.65 5.63 0.23
CA LEU A 258 -5.88 6.74 -0.34
C LEU A 258 -6.76 7.78 -1.05
N ILE A 259 -7.88 7.38 -1.66
CA ILE A 259 -8.84 8.32 -2.26
C ILE A 259 -9.50 9.20 -1.19
N LEU A 260 -9.76 8.66 0.01
CA LEU A 260 -10.32 9.43 1.13
C LEU A 260 -9.28 10.35 1.78
N LEU A 261 -8.04 9.88 1.92
CA LEU A 261 -6.93 10.62 2.54
C LEU A 261 -6.29 11.67 1.61
N ASP A 262 -6.62 11.66 0.32
CA ASP A 262 -6.05 12.55 -0.69
C ASP A 262 -6.40 14.03 -0.42
N PRO A 263 -5.40 14.88 -0.12
CA PRO A 263 -5.64 16.29 0.25
C PRO A 263 -6.19 17.14 -0.90
N SER A 264 -6.23 16.63 -2.13
CA SER A 264 -6.90 17.30 -3.25
C SER A 264 -8.43 17.21 -3.19
N GLY A 265 -8.98 16.34 -2.32
CA GLY A 265 -10.42 16.06 -2.25
C GLY A 265 -10.92 15.29 -3.49
N SER A 266 -10.07 14.44 -4.08
CA SER A 266 -10.36 13.68 -5.30
C SER A 266 -11.60 12.79 -5.15
N VAL A 267 -11.89 12.27 -3.95
CA VAL A 267 -13.15 11.58 -3.61
C VAL A 267 -14.40 12.39 -4.01
N TYR A 268 -14.41 13.72 -3.85
CA TYR A 268 -15.58 14.53 -4.18
C TYR A 268 -15.66 14.93 -5.66
N ASN A 269 -14.59 14.73 -6.44
CA ASN A 269 -14.60 14.89 -7.89
C ASN A 269 -13.49 14.05 -8.57
N PRO A 270 -13.74 12.75 -8.79
CA PRO A 270 -12.70 11.82 -9.26
C PRO A 270 -12.08 12.18 -10.62
N THR A 271 -12.81 12.95 -11.44
CA THR A 271 -12.36 13.38 -12.77
C THR A 271 -11.31 14.50 -12.74
N LYS A 272 -11.19 15.25 -11.62
CA LYS A 272 -10.22 16.35 -11.51
C LYS A 272 -8.78 15.86 -11.33
N GLY A 273 -8.61 14.71 -10.69
CA GLY A 273 -7.32 14.12 -10.40
C GLY A 273 -6.95 14.18 -8.93
N GLY A 274 -6.04 13.29 -8.55
CA GLY A 274 -5.56 13.12 -7.18
C GLY A 274 -4.27 12.28 -7.12
N TRP A 275 -4.02 11.62 -6.00
CA TRP A 275 -2.92 10.65 -5.84
C TRP A 275 -2.99 9.50 -6.84
N LEU A 276 -4.18 8.97 -7.12
CA LEU A 276 -4.41 7.96 -8.18
C LEU A 276 -4.53 8.57 -9.58
N GLY A 277 -4.35 9.87 -9.74
CA GLY A 277 -4.62 10.57 -11.00
C GLY A 277 -6.11 10.80 -11.22
N LYS A 278 -6.49 11.03 -12.48
CA LYS A 278 -7.88 11.31 -12.89
C LYS A 278 -8.59 10.01 -13.19
N LEU A 279 -9.76 9.78 -12.61
CA LEU A 279 -10.63 8.67 -12.98
C LEU A 279 -11.53 9.04 -14.16
N ALA A 280 -11.84 8.05 -14.99
CA ALA A 280 -12.78 8.17 -16.10
C ALA A 280 -14.22 8.01 -15.60
N GLN A 281 -15.16 8.68 -16.26
CA GLN A 281 -16.59 8.53 -16.07
C GLN A 281 -17.17 7.95 -17.39
N PRO A 282 -17.09 6.62 -17.60
CA PRO A 282 -17.27 6.05 -18.95
C PRO A 282 -18.72 6.00 -19.43
N PHE A 283 -19.70 6.19 -18.54
CA PHE A 283 -21.12 6.04 -18.85
C PHE A 283 -21.96 7.25 -18.38
N PRO A 284 -21.59 8.50 -18.71
CA PRO A 284 -22.16 9.69 -18.05
C PRO A 284 -23.70 9.80 -18.20
N GLU A 285 -24.28 9.24 -19.27
CA GLU A 285 -25.74 9.22 -19.48
C GLU A 285 -26.48 8.08 -18.76
N ARG A 286 -25.84 6.92 -18.59
CA ARG A 286 -26.44 5.73 -17.95
C ARG A 286 -26.09 5.65 -16.46
N ARG A 287 -24.83 5.84 -16.11
CA ARG A 287 -24.29 5.82 -14.74
C ARG A 287 -23.57 7.14 -14.43
N PRO A 288 -24.31 8.23 -14.16
CA PRO A 288 -23.70 9.54 -13.94
C PRO A 288 -22.79 9.60 -12.70
N ASN A 289 -22.88 8.64 -11.77
CA ASN A 289 -22.08 8.62 -10.54
C ASN A 289 -21.06 7.47 -10.47
N TYR A 290 -20.83 6.75 -11.57
CA TYR A 290 -19.84 5.68 -11.65
C TYR A 290 -18.53 6.16 -12.31
N PHE A 291 -17.42 5.88 -11.64
CA PHE A 291 -16.06 6.24 -12.06
C PHE A 291 -15.17 5.00 -12.02
N THR A 292 -14.15 4.96 -12.88
CA THR A 292 -13.18 3.86 -12.94
C THR A 292 -11.85 4.34 -13.51
N ASP A 293 -10.87 3.45 -13.61
CA ASP A 293 -9.53 3.74 -14.11
C ASP A 293 -9.54 4.44 -15.48
N ASN A 294 -8.71 5.47 -15.60
CA ASN A 294 -8.53 6.19 -16.85
C ASN A 294 -7.43 5.53 -17.69
N MET A 295 -7.84 4.85 -18.75
CA MET A 295 -6.94 4.15 -19.68
C MET A 295 -6.23 5.10 -20.66
N GLY A 296 -6.29 6.41 -20.39
CA GLY A 296 -5.57 7.45 -21.10
C GLY A 296 -6.22 7.85 -22.42
N LYS A 297 -5.38 8.00 -23.45
CA LYS A 297 -5.76 8.50 -24.78
C LYS A 297 -6.06 7.41 -25.81
N TYR A 298 -5.95 6.13 -25.42
CA TYR A 298 -6.13 5.00 -26.32
C TYR A 298 -7.61 4.63 -26.44
N GLU A 299 -7.97 3.91 -27.50
CA GLU A 299 -9.35 3.43 -27.65
C GLU A 299 -9.59 2.33 -26.61
N TRP A 300 -10.50 2.59 -25.66
CA TRP A 300 -10.87 1.61 -24.63
C TRP A 300 -12.37 1.41 -24.61
N ASP A 301 -12.83 0.20 -24.97
CA ASP A 301 -14.25 -0.16 -24.85
C ASP A 301 -14.57 -0.43 -23.37
N TYR A 302 -14.87 0.66 -22.66
CA TYR A 302 -15.29 0.63 -21.26
C TYR A 302 -16.58 -0.16 -21.01
N GLU A 303 -17.32 -0.67 -22.00
CA GLU A 303 -18.38 -1.66 -21.76
C GLU A 303 -17.87 -3.09 -21.94
N LYS A 304 -17.01 -3.32 -22.94
CA LYS A 304 -16.51 -4.65 -23.34
C LYS A 304 -14.98 -4.60 -23.60
N PRO A 305 -14.14 -4.51 -22.55
CA PRO A 305 -12.69 -4.31 -22.65
C PRO A 305 -11.97 -5.26 -23.62
N CYS A 306 -12.47 -6.49 -23.77
CA CYS A 306 -11.87 -7.48 -24.66
C CYS A 306 -11.86 -7.10 -26.15
N ARG A 307 -12.66 -6.11 -26.56
CA ARG A 307 -12.64 -5.56 -27.93
C ARG A 307 -11.41 -4.70 -28.21
N THR A 308 -10.86 -4.05 -27.19
CA THR A 308 -9.69 -3.17 -27.24
C THR A 308 -8.47 -3.77 -26.52
N TRP A 309 -8.51 -5.08 -26.23
CA TRP A 309 -7.48 -5.79 -25.43
C TRP A 309 -6.07 -5.80 -26.02
N ILE A 310 -5.95 -5.47 -27.31
CA ILE A 310 -4.67 -5.28 -27.98
C ILE A 310 -3.86 -4.16 -27.33
N ASP A 311 -4.53 -3.11 -26.84
CA ASP A 311 -3.91 -1.93 -26.21
C ASP A 311 -3.82 -2.05 -24.67
N ARG A 312 -4.15 -3.20 -24.07
CA ARG A 312 -4.21 -3.37 -22.60
C ARG A 312 -2.90 -3.01 -21.88
N GLU A 313 -1.74 -3.27 -22.49
CA GLU A 313 -0.43 -2.95 -21.93
C GLU A 313 -0.13 -1.45 -21.92
N LEU A 314 -0.76 -0.69 -22.83
CA LEU A 314 -0.71 0.76 -22.86
C LEU A 314 -1.72 1.35 -21.88
N ALA A 315 -2.96 0.82 -21.86
CA ALA A 315 -4.00 1.18 -20.90
C ALA A 315 -3.53 1.01 -19.44
N LEU A 316 -2.93 -0.15 -19.10
CA LEU A 316 -2.34 -0.45 -17.80
C LEU A 316 -1.29 0.60 -17.39
N LYS A 317 -0.40 0.96 -18.32
CA LYS A 317 0.64 1.98 -18.06
C LYS A 317 0.05 3.36 -17.80
N GLU A 318 -0.98 3.78 -18.54
CA GLU A 318 -1.61 5.09 -18.33
C GLU A 318 -2.37 5.14 -16.99
N CYS A 319 -3.13 4.11 -16.63
CA CYS A 319 -3.89 4.11 -15.37
C CYS A 319 -2.97 4.02 -14.14
N GLN A 320 -1.85 3.28 -14.23
CA GLN A 320 -0.84 3.19 -13.17
C GLN A 320 0.08 4.42 -13.08
N ALA A 321 0.30 5.16 -14.18
CA ALA A 321 1.31 6.22 -14.26
C ALA A 321 1.17 7.31 -13.20
N ALA A 322 -0.06 7.70 -12.84
CA ALA A 322 -0.29 8.73 -11.85
C ALA A 322 0.05 8.24 -10.43
N LEU A 323 -0.39 7.04 -10.07
CA LEU A 323 -0.12 6.47 -8.75
C LEU A 323 1.39 6.16 -8.60
N LEU A 324 2.04 5.57 -9.61
CA LEU A 324 3.50 5.38 -9.63
C LEU A 324 4.26 6.70 -9.41
N LYS A 325 3.86 7.77 -10.08
CA LYS A 325 4.48 9.09 -9.93
C LYS A 325 4.29 9.68 -8.53
N ASN A 326 3.13 9.46 -7.93
CA ASN A 326 2.76 10.05 -6.63
C ASN A 326 3.19 9.18 -5.44
N ARG A 327 3.42 7.87 -5.63
CA ARG A 327 3.75 6.90 -4.58
C ARG A 327 4.91 7.33 -3.68
N PRO A 328 6.03 7.89 -4.16
CA PRO A 328 7.09 8.40 -3.28
C PRO A 328 6.62 9.50 -2.32
N VAL A 329 5.67 10.35 -2.73
CA VAL A 329 5.07 11.39 -1.88
C VAL A 329 4.09 10.79 -0.88
N ILE A 330 3.32 9.77 -1.28
CA ILE A 330 2.39 9.05 -0.39
C ILE A 330 3.20 8.34 0.71
N TYR A 331 4.25 7.62 0.34
CA TYR A 331 5.17 6.95 1.27
C TYR A 331 5.87 7.93 2.21
N ALA A 332 6.40 9.05 1.69
CA ALA A 332 7.00 10.09 2.53
C ALA A 332 6.01 10.65 3.57
N LYS A 333 4.73 10.82 3.19
CA LYS A 333 3.67 11.27 4.11
C LYS A 333 3.28 10.23 5.16
N LEU A 334 3.24 8.95 4.80
CA LEU A 334 3.02 7.89 5.77
C LEU A 334 4.18 7.83 6.78
N LEU A 335 5.44 7.90 6.33
CA LEU A 335 6.60 7.93 7.22
C LEU A 335 6.63 9.20 8.10
N GLU A 336 6.33 10.37 7.55
CA GLU A 336 6.17 11.63 8.31
C GLU A 336 5.14 11.46 9.43
N ARG A 337 3.98 10.87 9.12
CA ARG A 337 2.93 10.54 10.09
C ARG A 337 3.42 9.56 11.15
N LEU A 338 4.02 8.44 10.77
CA LEU A 338 4.45 7.41 11.71
C LEU A 338 5.56 7.90 12.64
N ASN A 339 6.46 8.76 12.16
CA ASN A 339 7.43 9.45 13.02
C ASN A 339 6.78 10.36 14.08
N SER A 340 5.58 10.89 13.81
CA SER A 340 4.79 11.61 14.81
C SER A 340 4.03 10.68 15.75
N ILE A 341 3.56 9.53 15.27
CA ILE A 341 2.79 8.55 16.07
C ILE A 341 3.70 7.81 17.05
N TYR A 342 4.93 7.46 16.64
CA TYR A 342 5.89 6.65 17.39
C TYR A 342 7.12 7.48 17.84
N PRO A 343 6.95 8.56 18.63
CA PRO A 343 8.00 9.56 18.90
C PRO A 343 9.20 9.03 19.71
N THR A 344 9.07 7.86 20.34
CA THR A 344 10.10 7.21 21.17
C THR A 344 10.81 6.04 20.47
N GLN A 345 10.52 5.77 19.20
CA GLN A 345 11.36 4.95 18.31
C GLN A 345 12.45 5.80 17.61
N THR A 346 12.79 6.97 18.16
CA THR A 346 13.82 7.86 17.61
C THR A 346 15.20 7.20 17.58
N LYS A 347 15.70 6.95 16.36
CA LYS A 347 16.95 6.27 15.98
C LYS A 347 16.98 4.74 16.10
N THR A 348 15.93 4.06 15.63
CA THR A 348 16.07 2.67 15.12
C THR A 348 16.84 2.68 13.79
N GLN A 349 18.18 2.72 13.92
CA GLN A 349 19.23 2.45 12.93
C GLN A 349 18.78 2.41 11.46
N SER A 350 19.07 3.46 10.69
CA SER A 350 18.86 3.51 9.23
C SER A 350 19.83 2.54 8.54
N ILE A 351 19.51 1.25 8.58
CA ILE A 351 20.29 0.20 7.94
C ILE A 351 20.03 0.22 6.43
N ALA A 352 21.10 0.25 5.65
CA ALA A 352 21.09 0.03 4.20
C ALA A 352 21.84 -1.28 3.88
N SER A 353 21.18 -2.20 3.16
CA SER A 353 21.80 -3.42 2.62
C SER A 353 22.23 -3.22 1.17
N TYR A 354 23.41 -3.72 0.85
CA TYR A 354 24.00 -3.70 -0.49
C TYR A 354 24.44 -5.12 -0.87
N GLU A 355 23.67 -5.78 -1.71
CA GLU A 355 23.89 -7.18 -2.08
C GLU A 355 25.13 -7.36 -2.98
N ALA A 356 25.87 -8.45 -2.78
CA ALA A 356 27.11 -8.73 -3.51
C ALA A 356 26.88 -9.06 -4.99
N GLU A 357 25.77 -9.72 -5.35
CA GLU A 357 25.43 -10.00 -6.74
C GLU A 357 25.03 -8.77 -7.55
N ASN A 358 24.69 -7.67 -6.86
CA ASN A 358 24.39 -6.37 -7.45
C ASN A 358 25.59 -5.40 -7.42
N ALA A 359 26.72 -5.80 -6.82
CA ALA A 359 27.96 -5.03 -6.80
C ALA A 359 28.71 -5.08 -8.14
N GLU A 360 29.69 -4.19 -8.34
CA GLU A 360 30.60 -4.31 -9.48
C GLU A 360 31.60 -5.45 -9.23
N LEU A 361 31.55 -6.47 -10.09
CA LEU A 361 32.40 -7.67 -10.02
C LEU A 361 33.46 -7.67 -11.11
N THR A 362 34.70 -8.04 -10.77
CA THR A 362 35.79 -8.19 -11.74
C THR A 362 36.32 -9.63 -11.82
N GLU A 363 36.98 -9.95 -12.93
CA GLU A 363 37.74 -11.19 -13.15
C GLU A 363 36.90 -12.48 -13.02
N ASP A 364 37.26 -13.40 -12.11
CA ASP A 364 36.78 -14.79 -12.06
C ASP A 364 35.67 -15.03 -11.01
N LEU A 365 35.17 -13.96 -10.37
CA LEU A 365 34.11 -14.04 -9.36
C LEU A 365 32.78 -14.49 -9.97
N ARG A 366 31.96 -15.22 -9.20
CA ARG A 366 30.72 -15.82 -9.71
C ARG A 366 29.55 -15.61 -8.75
N VAL A 367 28.44 -15.10 -9.28
CA VAL A 367 27.15 -15.15 -8.58
C VAL A 367 26.68 -16.60 -8.49
N ARG A 368 26.19 -16.98 -7.30
CA ARG A 368 25.65 -18.29 -6.92
C ARG A 368 24.36 -18.08 -6.13
N SER A 369 23.64 -19.16 -5.86
CA SER A 369 22.40 -19.15 -5.10
C SER A 369 22.50 -20.02 -3.84
N ASP A 370 21.95 -19.55 -2.74
CA ASP A 370 21.80 -20.26 -1.46
C ASP A 370 20.55 -19.72 -0.76
N LEU A 371 19.71 -20.58 -0.19
CA LEU A 371 18.44 -20.17 0.43
C LEU A 371 18.65 -19.38 1.73
N GLU A 372 19.81 -19.51 2.37
CA GLU A 372 20.18 -18.75 3.56
C GLU A 372 20.89 -17.42 3.25
N ALA A 373 21.23 -17.18 1.98
CA ALA A 373 21.80 -15.93 1.51
C ALA A 373 20.71 -14.84 1.42
N SER A 374 21.09 -13.57 1.60
CA SER A 374 20.21 -12.44 1.36
C SER A 374 19.74 -12.46 -0.09
N HIS A 375 18.45 -12.18 -0.29
CA HIS A 375 17.75 -12.34 -1.57
C HIS A 375 17.93 -13.69 -2.32
N GLY A 376 18.53 -14.71 -1.70
CA GLY A 376 18.79 -16.04 -2.27
C GLY A 376 20.06 -16.15 -3.10
N PHE A 377 20.90 -15.10 -3.17
CA PHE A 377 22.09 -15.03 -4.02
C PHE A 377 23.33 -14.53 -3.27
N TYR A 378 24.51 -14.86 -3.78
CA TYR A 378 25.78 -14.47 -3.18
C TYR A 378 26.92 -14.53 -4.21
N VAL A 379 28.08 -13.95 -3.90
CA VAL A 379 29.29 -14.02 -4.73
C VAL A 379 30.30 -15.03 -4.18
N GLU A 380 30.60 -16.06 -4.96
CA GLU A 380 31.63 -17.07 -4.73
C GLU A 380 33.00 -16.52 -5.11
N MET A 381 33.83 -16.18 -4.11
CA MET A 381 35.20 -15.70 -4.30
C MET A 381 36.21 -16.87 -4.22
N LYS A 382 36.28 -17.63 -5.33
CA LYS A 382 37.28 -18.70 -5.55
C LYS A 382 38.43 -18.31 -6.45
N GLY A 383 38.16 -17.55 -7.52
CA GLY A 383 39.17 -16.98 -8.40
C GLY A 383 39.71 -15.65 -7.88
N ASN A 384 40.55 -14.99 -8.68
CA ASN A 384 40.93 -13.61 -8.42
C ASN A 384 39.79 -12.65 -8.83
N GLY A 385 39.83 -11.44 -8.30
CA GLY A 385 38.85 -10.39 -8.60
C GLY A 385 38.51 -9.52 -7.40
N ARG A 386 37.57 -8.60 -7.64
CA ARG A 386 37.09 -7.58 -6.70
C ARG A 386 35.57 -7.58 -6.66
N ILE A 387 35.00 -7.33 -5.48
CA ILE A 387 33.59 -6.98 -5.28
C ILE A 387 33.57 -5.53 -4.82
N THR A 388 32.91 -4.63 -5.55
CA THR A 388 32.83 -3.21 -5.21
C THR A 388 31.38 -2.77 -5.04
N TRP A 389 31.01 -2.48 -3.81
CA TRP A 389 29.71 -1.91 -3.44
C TRP A 389 29.79 -0.38 -3.51
N VAL A 390 28.74 0.24 -4.05
CA VAL A 390 28.53 1.68 -3.98
C VAL A 390 27.59 1.96 -2.83
N LEU A 391 28.08 2.64 -1.79
CA LEU A 391 27.30 3.06 -0.64
C LEU A 391 26.80 4.48 -0.94
N GLU A 392 25.51 4.64 -1.22
CA GLU A 392 24.90 5.93 -1.54
C GLU A 392 24.31 6.58 -0.28
N ASP A 393 23.97 7.87 -0.36
CA ASP A 393 23.18 8.62 0.63
C ASP A 393 23.71 8.58 2.08
N VAL A 394 25.03 8.51 2.28
CA VAL A 394 25.65 8.64 3.61
C VAL A 394 25.41 10.06 4.16
N PRO A 395 24.82 10.25 5.35
CA PRO A 395 24.27 11.55 5.73
C PRO A 395 25.31 12.59 6.17
N ALA A 396 26.53 12.18 6.54
CA ALA A 396 27.61 13.07 6.94
C ALA A 396 28.99 12.39 6.82
N ASP A 397 30.07 13.17 6.88
CA ASP A 397 31.42 12.66 7.14
C ASP A 397 31.49 12.03 8.55
N GLY A 398 31.96 10.79 8.67
CA GLY A 398 31.86 10.07 9.95
C GLY A 398 32.53 8.70 10.01
N GLU A 399 32.64 8.12 11.21
CA GLU A 399 33.01 6.71 11.39
C GLU A 399 31.75 5.85 11.47
N TYR A 400 31.52 5.01 10.46
CA TYR A 400 30.31 4.22 10.34
C TYR A 400 30.56 2.75 10.64
N LYS A 401 29.60 2.11 11.30
CA LYS A 401 29.57 0.65 11.46
C LYS A 401 29.08 0.01 10.16
N VAL A 402 29.97 -0.73 9.53
CA VAL A 402 29.73 -1.47 8.29
C VAL A 402 29.95 -2.94 8.56
N LYS A 403 28.90 -3.74 8.47
CA LYS A 403 29.00 -5.20 8.55
C LYS A 403 29.10 -5.77 7.15
N ILE A 404 29.94 -6.78 6.99
CA ILE A 404 29.97 -7.63 5.79
C ILE A 404 29.42 -9.00 6.19
N ARG A 405 28.39 -9.49 5.50
CA ARG A 405 27.86 -10.85 5.66
C ARG A 405 28.59 -11.79 4.70
N TYR A 406 29.09 -12.90 5.23
CA TYR A 406 29.98 -13.82 4.52
C TYR A 406 29.84 -15.24 5.06
N LYS A 407 30.34 -16.21 4.28
CA LYS A 407 30.41 -17.62 4.67
C LYS A 407 31.78 -18.17 4.30
N LEU A 408 32.39 -18.88 5.24
CA LEU A 408 33.72 -19.46 5.06
C LEU A 408 33.64 -20.96 4.78
N PRO A 409 34.45 -21.53 3.88
CA PRO A 409 34.60 -22.98 3.75
C PRO A 409 35.41 -23.59 4.92
N PHE A 410 36.23 -22.79 5.61
CA PHE A 410 37.15 -23.16 6.70
C PHE A 410 37.25 -22.04 7.75
N HIS A 411 37.88 -22.27 8.91
CA HIS A 411 37.77 -21.38 10.09
C HIS A 411 38.31 -19.95 9.96
N HIS A 412 39.24 -19.66 9.04
CA HIS A 412 39.70 -18.31 8.78
C HIS A 412 40.23 -18.18 7.35
N GLN A 413 39.95 -17.05 6.69
CA GLN A 413 40.50 -16.62 5.39
C GLN A 413 40.86 -15.10 5.52
N THR A 414 41.47 -14.47 4.51
CA THR A 414 41.87 -13.04 4.61
C THR A 414 41.82 -12.37 3.25
N GLN A 415 41.12 -11.24 3.14
CA GLN A 415 41.02 -10.47 1.90
C GLN A 415 41.48 -9.03 2.13
N ARG A 416 41.75 -8.28 1.05
CA ARG A 416 42.13 -6.86 1.15
C ARG A 416 40.89 -5.98 1.13
N LEU A 417 40.86 -4.96 1.98
CA LEU A 417 39.76 -4.00 2.08
C LEU A 417 40.21 -2.63 1.56
N ILE A 418 39.44 -2.06 0.65
CA ILE A 418 39.74 -0.77 0.01
C ILE A 418 38.50 0.12 0.13
N LEU A 419 38.67 1.36 0.58
CA LEU A 419 37.58 2.33 0.76
C LEU A 419 37.88 3.61 -0.03
N ASN A 420 36.97 4.02 -0.91
CA ASN A 420 37.13 5.22 -1.76
C ASN A 420 38.45 5.24 -2.58
N GLY A 421 39.00 4.05 -2.88
CA GLY A 421 40.29 3.87 -3.55
C GLY A 421 41.52 3.82 -2.63
N GLU A 422 41.37 4.06 -1.32
CA GLU A 422 42.43 3.93 -0.32
C GLU A 422 42.50 2.50 0.22
N ASP A 423 43.69 1.89 0.20
CA ASP A 423 43.94 0.52 0.72
C ASP A 423 43.99 0.54 2.25
N LEU A 424 42.96 -0.02 2.90
CA LEU A 424 42.87 -0.15 4.36
C LEU A 424 43.65 -1.38 4.89
N GLY A 425 44.22 -2.18 3.99
CA GLY A 425 45.01 -3.36 4.32
C GLY A 425 44.19 -4.65 4.40
N MET A 426 44.69 -5.58 5.22
CA MET A 426 44.23 -6.98 5.25
C MET A 426 43.15 -7.20 6.31
N ALA A 427 41.96 -7.58 5.86
CA ALA A 427 40.83 -7.97 6.69
C ALA A 427 40.77 -9.49 6.85
N THR A 428 41.00 -9.98 8.07
CA THR A 428 40.82 -11.40 8.43
C THR A 428 39.34 -11.68 8.65
N PHE A 429 38.81 -12.69 7.98
CA PHE A 429 37.45 -13.21 8.14
C PHE A 429 37.53 -14.57 8.82
N ASP A 430 36.87 -14.73 9.96
CA ASP A 430 37.07 -15.84 10.90
C ASP A 430 35.74 -16.33 11.50
N GLY A 431 35.68 -17.59 11.96
CA GLY A 431 34.52 -18.13 12.67
C GLY A 431 34.07 -19.52 12.23
N SER A 432 32.76 -19.69 12.10
CA SER A 432 32.13 -20.97 11.82
C SER A 432 32.24 -21.34 10.34
N ALA A 433 32.81 -22.52 10.06
CA ALA A 433 32.86 -23.03 8.70
C ALA A 433 31.46 -23.45 8.23
N ARG A 434 31.11 -23.07 7.00
CA ARG A 434 29.86 -23.37 6.27
C ARG A 434 28.58 -22.77 6.85
N ALA A 435 28.70 -21.71 7.66
CA ALA A 435 27.57 -20.91 8.11
C ALA A 435 27.71 -19.46 7.61
N TRP A 436 26.58 -18.81 7.33
CA TRP A 436 26.55 -17.36 7.12
C TRP A 436 26.75 -16.63 8.45
N GLN A 437 27.60 -15.62 8.44
CA GLN A 437 27.99 -14.84 9.62
C GLN A 437 28.41 -13.42 9.22
N GLU A 438 28.46 -12.51 10.19
CA GLU A 438 28.76 -11.09 9.97
C GLU A 438 30.10 -10.69 10.59
N LYS A 439 30.81 -9.75 9.96
CA LYS A 439 31.97 -9.08 10.56
C LYS A 439 31.79 -7.58 10.46
N GLU A 440 31.81 -6.91 11.61
CA GLU A 440 31.69 -5.47 11.73
C GLU A 440 33.06 -4.79 11.55
N PHE A 441 33.07 -3.72 10.77
CA PHE A 441 34.19 -2.81 10.55
C PHE A 441 33.73 -1.39 10.92
N ALA A 442 34.61 -0.62 11.54
CA ALA A 442 34.45 0.82 11.70
C ALA A 442 35.17 1.50 10.52
N LEU A 443 34.43 2.18 9.64
CA LEU A 443 34.94 2.74 8.40
C LEU A 443 34.69 4.26 8.31
N PRO A 444 35.70 5.08 7.97
CA PRO A 444 35.55 6.52 7.83
C PRO A 444 34.90 6.89 6.49
N LEU A 445 33.57 6.98 6.45
CA LEU A 445 32.81 7.35 5.26
C LEU A 445 32.70 8.87 5.10
N LYS A 446 32.42 9.29 3.86
CA LYS A 446 32.15 10.68 3.47
C LYS A 446 30.66 10.91 3.27
N GLU A 447 30.21 12.15 3.42
CA GLU A 447 28.86 12.56 3.04
C GLU A 447 28.57 12.19 1.56
N GLY A 448 27.39 11.64 1.30
CA GLY A 448 26.95 11.15 0.00
C GLY A 448 27.55 9.79 -0.37
N ARG A 449 28.23 9.72 -1.52
CA ARG A 449 28.59 8.48 -2.20
C ARG A 449 29.98 7.98 -1.81
N ASN A 450 30.06 6.72 -1.41
CA ASN A 450 31.30 6.01 -1.09
C ASN A 450 31.40 4.71 -1.92
N SER A 451 32.61 4.16 -2.06
CA SER A 451 32.84 2.84 -2.66
C SER A 451 33.63 1.95 -1.69
N LEU A 452 33.04 0.83 -1.30
CA LEU A 452 33.71 -0.21 -0.50
C LEU A 452 34.06 -1.39 -1.41
N THR A 453 35.33 -1.77 -1.44
CA THR A 453 35.81 -2.89 -2.25
C THR A 453 36.46 -3.96 -1.36
N VAL A 454 36.09 -5.22 -1.59
CA VAL A 454 36.86 -6.38 -1.12
C VAL A 454 37.59 -6.98 -2.32
N GLU A 455 38.93 -7.05 -2.23
CA GLU A 455 39.81 -7.65 -3.23
C GLU A 455 40.36 -8.99 -2.73
N LYS A 456 40.36 -9.99 -3.62
CA LYS A 456 40.90 -11.32 -3.36
C LYS A 456 42.38 -11.26 -2.92
N ASP A 457 42.67 -11.83 -1.76
CA ASP A 457 44.05 -12.13 -1.33
C ASP A 457 44.19 -13.62 -0.95
N TRP A 458 44.00 -14.02 0.31
CA TRP A 458 44.25 -15.39 0.78
C TRP A 458 42.98 -16.18 1.16
N GLY A 459 42.86 -17.37 0.58
CA GLY A 459 41.75 -18.29 0.84
C GLY A 459 40.46 -17.95 0.09
N TYR A 460 39.57 -18.94 -0.07
CA TYR A 460 38.29 -18.81 -0.77
C TYR A 460 37.18 -18.57 0.23
N MET A 461 36.20 -17.74 -0.11
CA MET A 461 35.03 -17.50 0.73
C MET A 461 33.86 -16.96 -0.11
N ASP A 462 32.69 -16.92 0.49
CA ASP A 462 31.46 -16.45 -0.14
C ASP A 462 31.02 -15.13 0.53
N PHE A 463 30.61 -14.14 -0.26
CA PHE A 463 30.13 -12.83 0.21
C PHE A 463 28.66 -12.64 -0.15
N ASP A 464 27.88 -12.19 0.81
CA ASP A 464 26.42 -12.04 0.71
C ASP A 464 26.04 -10.58 0.50
N ASN A 465 26.21 -9.74 1.53
CA ASN A 465 25.91 -8.31 1.44
C ASN A 465 26.79 -7.47 2.37
N VAL A 466 26.70 -6.15 2.17
CA VAL A 466 27.21 -5.12 3.06
C VAL A 466 26.02 -4.44 3.73
N ILE A 467 26.04 -4.38 5.07
CA ILE A 467 25.00 -3.81 5.91
C ILE A 467 25.60 -2.56 6.58
N LEU A 468 25.15 -1.38 6.16
CA LEU A 468 25.62 -0.08 6.64
C LEU A 468 24.61 0.55 7.60
N ALA A 469 25.04 0.94 8.80
CA ALA A 469 24.21 1.65 9.75
C ALA A 469 24.34 3.18 9.60
N LEU A 470 23.43 3.84 8.88
CA LEU A 470 23.44 5.27 8.54
C LEU A 470 23.04 6.20 9.71
N ASN A 471 23.41 5.86 10.96
CA ASN A 471 23.27 6.79 12.08
C ASN A 471 24.23 7.97 11.89
N GLU A 472 23.92 9.14 12.46
CA GLU A 472 24.94 10.19 12.65
C GLU A 472 26.15 9.63 13.45
N PRO A 473 27.39 10.02 13.10
CA PRO A 473 28.64 9.40 13.56
C PRO A 473 28.88 9.37 15.07
#